data_AF-A0A3M1KEY3-F1
#
_entry.id   AF-A0A3M1KEY3-F1
#
_cell.length_a   1.000
_cell.length_b   1.000
_cell.length_c   1.000
_cell.angle_alpha   90.00
_cell.angle_beta   90.00
_cell.angle_gamma   90.00
#
_symmetry.space_group_name_H-M   'P 1'
#
loop_
_entity.id
_entity.type
_entity.pdbx_description
1 polymer ?
#
loop_
_entity_poly.entity_id
_entity_poly.type
_entity_poly.pdbx_seq_one_letter_code
_entity_poly.pdbx_strand_id
1 'polypeptide(L)'
;MTTVSPEPDPSLLALLDVDPAELDFERAAAALDQLAKRMEQDDLPLELSVRCYAAGVKLAARCRELLDAAERTVTQLMDDGSEVPFDDR
;
A
#
# COMPACT_ATOMS: atom_id res chain seq x y z
N MET A 1 -32.93 -20.77 7.25
CA MET A 1 -32.45 -19.81 6.24
C MET A 1 -30.95 -19.70 6.47
N THR A 2 -30.18 -20.56 5.79
CA THR A 2 -28.75 -20.68 6.02
C THR A 2 -28.06 -19.46 5.42
N THR A 3 -27.52 -18.60 6.27
CA THR A 3 -26.62 -17.52 5.86
C THR A 3 -25.34 -18.18 5.36
N VAL A 4 -25.27 -18.44 4.06
CA VAL A 4 -23.99 -18.73 3.41
C VAL A 4 -23.27 -17.40 3.39
N SER A 5 -22.43 -17.15 4.40
CA SER A 5 -21.37 -16.15 4.27
C SER A 5 -20.60 -16.52 3.00
N PRO A 6 -20.49 -15.62 2.01
CA PRO A 6 -19.70 -15.92 0.82
C PRO A 6 -18.28 -16.24 1.27
N GLU A 7 -17.70 -17.30 0.69
CA GLU A 7 -16.28 -17.59 0.89
C GLU A 7 -15.46 -16.37 0.43
N PRO A 8 -14.39 -16.01 1.17
CA PRO A 8 -13.55 -14.88 0.80
C PRO A 8 -13.00 -15.04 -0.61
N ASP A 9 -12.96 -13.93 -1.35
CA ASP A 9 -12.33 -13.86 -2.67
C ASP A 9 -10.85 -14.32 -2.54
N PRO A 10 -10.42 -15.37 -3.27
CA PRO A 10 -9.05 -15.89 -3.18
C PRO A 10 -7.99 -14.84 -3.57
N SER A 11 -8.35 -13.86 -4.40
CA SER A 11 -7.49 -12.74 -4.78
C SER A 11 -7.20 -11.83 -3.59
N LEU A 12 -8.19 -11.64 -2.70
CA LEU A 12 -8.03 -10.85 -1.48
C LEU A 12 -7.09 -11.55 -0.49
N LEU A 13 -7.23 -12.87 -0.34
CA LEU A 13 -6.35 -13.63 0.55
C LEU A 13 -4.89 -13.54 0.09
N ALA A 14 -4.65 -13.69 -1.22
CA ALA A 14 -3.31 -13.52 -1.79
C ALA A 14 -2.72 -12.13 -1.50
N LEU A 15 -3.52 -11.06 -1.58
CA LEU A 15 -3.10 -9.70 -1.24
C LEU A 15 -2.74 -9.51 0.25
N LEU A 16 -3.44 -10.21 1.15
CA LEU A 16 -3.20 -10.11 2.60
C LEU A 16 -1.94 -10.86 3.06
N ASP A 17 -1.46 -11.80 2.27
CA ASP A 17 -0.27 -12.61 2.57
C ASP A 17 1.03 -12.05 1.98
N VAL A 18 0.93 -10.97 1.18
CA VAL A 18 2.12 -10.29 0.64
C VAL A 18 2.87 -9.59 1.77
N ASP A 19 4.18 -9.84 1.90
CA ASP A 19 5.05 -9.06 2.76
C ASP A 19 5.41 -7.73 2.10
N PRO A 20 4.98 -6.57 2.64
CA PRO A 20 5.30 -5.26 2.06
C PRO A 20 6.80 -4.98 1.98
N ALA A 21 7.62 -5.58 2.84
CA ALA A 21 9.06 -5.36 2.86
C ALA A 21 9.76 -5.80 1.56
N GLU A 22 9.18 -6.76 0.83
CA GLU A 22 9.73 -7.29 -0.42
C GLU A 22 9.29 -6.52 -1.67
N LEU A 23 8.41 -5.52 -1.51
CA LEU A 23 7.84 -4.78 -2.63
C LEU A 23 8.68 -3.55 -3.00
N ASP A 24 8.72 -3.27 -4.30
CA ASP A 24 9.07 -1.96 -4.84
C ASP A 24 7.84 -1.02 -4.81
N PHE A 25 8.04 0.24 -5.20
CA PHE A 25 7.01 1.26 -5.06
C PHE A 25 5.76 0.94 -5.88
N GLU A 26 5.95 0.61 -7.16
CA GLU A 26 4.84 0.32 -8.09
C GLU A 26 3.98 -0.85 -7.59
N ARG A 27 4.63 -1.93 -7.11
CA ARG A 27 3.91 -3.09 -6.58
C ARG A 27 3.21 -2.79 -5.26
N ALA A 28 3.85 -2.06 -4.35
CA ALA A 28 3.23 -1.66 -3.09
C ALA A 28 2.01 -0.74 -3.32
N ALA A 29 2.13 0.23 -4.23
CA ALA A 29 1.06 1.13 -4.60
C ALA A 29 -0.11 0.38 -5.28
N ALA A 30 0.19 -0.52 -6.21
CA ALA A 30 -0.83 -1.34 -6.87
C ALA A 30 -1.58 -2.26 -5.90
N ALA A 31 -0.86 -2.89 -4.96
CA ALA A 31 -1.48 -3.71 -3.92
C ALA A 31 -2.38 -2.88 -2.99
N LEU A 32 -1.94 -1.67 -2.63
CA LEU A 32 -2.73 -0.75 -1.79
C LEU A 32 -4.02 -0.30 -2.50
N ASP A 33 -3.95 0.04 -3.79
CA ASP A 33 -5.10 0.43 -4.60
C ASP A 33 -6.11 -0.72 -4.75
N GLN A 34 -5.64 -1.94 -4.99
CA GLN A 34 -6.50 -3.13 -5.05
C GLN A 34 -7.19 -3.40 -3.71
N LEU A 35 -6.47 -3.22 -2.62
CA LEU A 35 -7.01 -3.42 -1.28
C LEU A 35 -8.04 -2.35 -0.91
N ALA A 36 -7.80 -1.09 -1.27
CA ALA A 36 -8.77 -0.01 -1.12
C ALA A 36 -10.07 -0.30 -1.90
N LYS A 37 -9.95 -0.71 -3.17
CA LYS A 37 -11.11 -1.13 -3.99
C LYS A 37 -11.89 -2.28 -3.38
N ARG A 38 -11.22 -3.24 -2.73
CA ARG A 38 -11.91 -4.34 -2.04
C ARG A 38 -12.67 -3.85 -0.81
N MET A 39 -12.14 -2.88 -0.07
CA MET A 39 -12.79 -2.28 1.09
C MET A 39 -14.04 -1.44 0.74
N GLU A 40 -14.15 -0.98 -0.52
CA GLU A 40 -15.33 -0.26 -1.03
C GLU A 40 -16.51 -1.18 -1.36
N GLN A 41 -16.32 -2.51 -1.34
CA GLN A 41 -17.39 -3.46 -1.66
C GLN A 41 -18.28 -3.72 -0.43
N ASP A 42 -19.59 -3.53 -0.61
CA ASP A 42 -20.61 -3.66 0.45
C ASP A 42 -20.72 -5.07 1.07
N ASP A 43 -20.16 -6.10 0.42
CA ASP A 43 -20.23 -7.50 0.84
C ASP A 43 -19.03 -7.95 1.68
N LEU A 44 -18.09 -7.05 2.02
CA LEU A 44 -16.89 -7.40 2.77
C LEU A 44 -17.22 -7.68 4.25
N PRO A 45 -17.00 -8.89 4.76
CA PRO A 45 -17.18 -9.22 6.17
C PRO A 45 -16.28 -8.38 7.08
N LEU A 46 -16.80 -7.96 8.24
CA LEU A 46 -16.09 -7.11 9.19
C LEU A 46 -14.68 -7.61 9.56
N GLU A 47 -14.52 -8.92 9.79
CA GLU A 47 -13.22 -9.52 10.09
C GLU A 47 -12.21 -9.30 8.96
N LEU A 48 -12.64 -9.44 7.71
CA LEU A 48 -11.82 -9.16 6.55
C LEU A 48 -11.55 -7.66 6.39
N SER A 49 -12.52 -6.79 6.68
CA SER A 49 -12.31 -5.34 6.65
C SER A 49 -11.21 -4.88 7.61
N VAL A 50 -11.14 -5.48 8.81
CA VAL A 50 -10.06 -5.19 9.78
C VAL A 50 -8.71 -5.69 9.28
N ARG A 51 -8.66 -6.90 8.70
CA ARG A 51 -7.43 -7.44 8.09
C ARG A 51 -6.96 -6.60 6.90
N CYS A 52 -7.88 -6.17 6.04
CA CYS A 52 -7.59 -5.29 4.92
C CYS A 52 -6.99 -3.98 5.43
N TYR A 53 -7.64 -3.32 6.39
CA TYR A 53 -7.12 -2.09 6.98
C TYR A 53 -5.69 -2.25 7.52
N ALA A 54 -5.43 -3.32 8.29
CA ALA A 54 -4.10 -3.59 8.84
C ALA A 54 -3.04 -3.80 7.74
N ALA A 55 -3.38 -4.53 6.66
CA ALA A 55 -2.49 -4.70 5.52
C ALA A 55 -2.28 -3.38 4.75
N GLY A 56 -3.33 -2.60 4.55
CA GLY A 56 -3.28 -1.29 3.91
C GLY A 56 -2.36 -0.31 4.63
N VAL A 57 -2.40 -0.28 5.98
CA VAL A 57 -1.49 0.54 6.79
C VAL A 57 -0.02 0.16 6.53
N LYS A 58 0.29 -1.14 6.45
CA LYS A 58 1.66 -1.60 6.18
C LYS A 58 2.12 -1.26 4.76
N LEU A 59 1.25 -1.44 3.77
CA LEU A 59 1.53 -1.07 2.37
C LEU A 59 1.77 0.44 2.22
N ALA A 60 0.93 1.26 2.86
CA ALA A 60 1.10 2.70 2.86
C ALA A 60 2.42 3.14 3.53
N ALA A 61 2.77 2.52 4.66
CA ALA A 61 4.07 2.74 5.31
C ALA A 61 5.24 2.39 4.38
N ARG A 62 5.16 1.25 3.69
CA ARG A 62 6.18 0.86 2.71
C ARG A 62 6.33 1.87 1.57
N CYS A 63 5.23 2.32 0.99
CA CYS A 63 5.27 3.35 -0.05
C CYS A 63 5.97 4.62 0.45
N ARG A 64 5.65 5.04 1.68
CA ARG A 64 6.28 6.21 2.30
C ARG A 64 7.79 6.03 2.48
N GLU A 65 8.23 4.89 3.01
CA GLU A 65 9.66 4.58 3.18
C GLU A 65 10.43 4.64 1.87
N LEU A 66 9.85 4.13 0.79
CA LEU A 66 10.46 4.14 -0.54
C LEU A 66 10.55 5.55 -1.12
N LEU A 67 9.51 6.36 -0.95
CA LEU A 67 9.52 7.76 -1.36
C LEU A 67 10.54 8.58 -0.56
N ASP A 68 10.60 8.41 0.76
CA ASP A 68 11.59 9.08 1.62
C ASP A 68 13.03 8.67 1.26
N ALA A 69 13.25 7.42 0.83
CA ALA A 69 14.55 6.98 0.33
C ALA A 69 14.91 7.62 -1.01
N ALA A 70 13.96 7.74 -1.93
CA ALA A 70 14.15 8.43 -3.20
C ALA A 70 14.44 9.93 -3.00
N GLU A 71 13.68 10.60 -2.14
CA GLU A 71 13.89 12.01 -1.79
C GLU A 71 15.29 12.24 -1.25
N ARG A 72 15.75 11.45 -0.26
CA ARG A 72 17.11 11.54 0.27
C ARG A 72 18.19 11.36 -0.80
N THR A 73 17.96 10.45 -1.74
CA THR A 73 18.90 10.21 -2.84
C THR A 73 19.00 11.44 -3.75
N VAL A 74 17.86 12.06 -4.09
CA VAL A 74 17.82 13.29 -4.88
C VAL A 74 18.51 14.43 -4.15
N THR A 75 18.22 14.63 -2.86
CA THR A 75 18.85 15.68 -2.04
C THR A 75 20.37 15.52 -2.00
N GLN A 76 20.89 14.30 -1.79
CA GLN A 76 22.33 14.03 -1.79
C GLN A 76 23.01 14.33 -3.13
N LEU A 77 22.31 14.07 -4.25
CA LEU A 77 22.83 14.38 -5.59
C LEU A 77 22.85 15.89 -5.89
N MET A 78 21.91 16.65 -5.33
CA MET A 78 21.90 18.12 -5.44
C MET A 78 23.00 18.77 -4.59
N ASP A 79 23.35 18.17 -3.45
CA ASP A 79 24.37 18.66 -2.51
C ASP A 79 25.82 18.49 -3.03
N ASP A 80 26.04 17.74 -4.13
CA ASP A 80 27.34 17.66 -4.85
C ASP A 80 27.63 18.92 -5.70
N GLY A 81 27.09 20.08 -5.31
CA GLY A 81 27.46 21.40 -5.83
C GLY A 81 26.38 22.19 -6.58
N SER A 82 25.12 21.80 -6.55
CA SER A 82 24.03 22.62 -7.09
C SER A 82 22.72 22.41 -6.34
N GLU A 83 22.55 23.13 -5.23
CA GLU A 83 21.26 23.27 -4.55
C GLU A 83 20.31 24.09 -5.44
N VAL A 84 19.31 23.42 -6.03
CA VAL A 84 18.09 24.08 -6.49
C VAL A 84 16.98 23.70 -5.50
N PRO A 85 16.40 24.67 -4.77
CA PRO A 85 15.28 24.40 -3.88
C PRO A 85 14.14 23.73 -4.65
N PHE A 86 13.61 22.63 -4.11
CA PHE A 86 12.37 22.05 -4.61
C PHE A 86 11.24 23.05 -4.30
N ASP A 87 10.81 23.80 -5.32
CA ASP A 87 9.75 24.80 -5.21
C ASP A 87 8.39 24.07 -5.24
N ASP A 88 7.75 23.97 -4.08
CA ASP A 88 6.46 23.31 -3.86
C ASP A 88 5.28 24.24 -4.25
N ARG A 89 5.41 24.93 -5.40
CA ARG A 89 4.44 25.91 -5.91
C ARG A 89 3.42 25.35 -6.90
#